data_AF-A0AAV9S8F8-F1
#
_entry.id   AF-A0AAV9S8F8-F1
#
_cell.length_a   1.000
_cell.length_b   1.000
_cell.length_c   1.000
_cell.angle_alpha   90.00
_cell.angle_beta   90.00
_cell.angle_gamma   90.00
#
_symmetry.space_group_name_H-M   'P 1'
#
loop_
_entity.id
_entity.type
_entity.pdbx_description
1 polymer ?
#
loop_
_entity_poly.entity_id
_entity_poly.type
_entity_poly.pdbx_seq_one_letter_code
_entity_poly.pdbx_strand_id
1 'polypeptide(L)'
;MIQFELHYSVWEKGKGQMNRVGAALFFIMVNQVQQVDGCWQSSKGDSSGASNSSGESSKESSRCSTPVVDSDRSDRLREKIRKRIDSGDRWFSLEFFPPRTTSGAVNLISRFDRMGSGGPLFVDITWHPAGDPGSDKETSSMMIASTAVNYCGLESVLHLTCCNQNKEKISGYLAKAKHLGLKNIMALRGDPVGDDWENEEGGFSYAIDLVRHIRSEFDEYFDICVAGYPTGHPEAKSYEQDLRHLKEKVDAGADFVITQLFFRADTFLKFLDDCRAIGITCPILPGIFPIQGYQSLRQLVKLSKLEVPEEITKVIEPIKDNDAAIRNYGIHQAVRMCRVLLESGKVPGLHFYTLNREVATMEVLRQLGLWIEDPR
;
A
#
# COMPACT_ATOMS: atom_id res chain seq x y z
N MET A 1 -10.16 -10.57 -2.99
CA MET A 1 -10.44 -9.91 -1.70
C MET A 1 -10.88 -8.46 -1.88
N ILE A 2 -12.19 -8.24 -1.98
CA ILE A 2 -12.91 -6.94 -2.10
C ILE A 2 -12.67 -6.07 -3.34
N GLN A 3 -11.45 -5.89 -3.82
CA GLN A 3 -11.23 -4.97 -4.94
C GLN A 3 -11.69 -5.49 -6.32
N PHE A 4 -12.00 -6.79 -6.43
CA PHE A 4 -12.03 -7.54 -7.70
C PHE A 4 -13.22 -7.16 -8.63
N GLU A 5 -14.41 -6.80 -8.15
CA GLU A 5 -15.58 -6.45 -9.01
C GLU A 5 -16.04 -4.99 -8.91
N LEU A 6 -15.56 -4.20 -7.95
CA LEU A 6 -15.84 -2.75 -7.84
C LEU A 6 -15.42 -2.09 -9.16
N HIS A 7 -14.31 -2.59 -9.70
CA HIS A 7 -13.70 -2.17 -10.95
C HIS A 7 -14.44 -2.65 -12.21
N TYR A 8 -15.07 -3.85 -12.20
CA TYR A 8 -15.77 -4.38 -13.38
C TYR A 8 -17.14 -3.69 -13.59
N SER A 9 -17.85 -3.36 -12.50
CA SER A 9 -19.19 -2.75 -12.55
C SER A 9 -19.18 -1.23 -12.80
N VAL A 10 -18.13 -0.49 -12.42
CA VAL A 10 -17.99 0.94 -12.76
C VAL A 10 -17.76 1.15 -14.27
N TRP A 11 -17.20 0.16 -14.97
CA TRP A 11 -16.80 0.27 -16.38
C TRP A 11 -17.94 0.13 -17.39
N GLU A 12 -19.00 -0.65 -17.13
CA GLU A 12 -20.12 -0.77 -18.10
C GLU A 12 -20.78 0.58 -18.44
N LYS A 13 -20.64 1.59 -17.58
CA LYS A 13 -21.27 2.91 -17.75
C LYS A 13 -20.40 3.98 -18.40
N GLY A 14 -19.13 3.70 -18.73
CA GLY A 14 -18.13 4.72 -19.10
C GLY A 14 -17.69 4.79 -20.57
N LYS A 15 -18.50 4.32 -21.54
CA LYS A 15 -18.15 4.45 -22.96
C LYS A 15 -18.36 5.89 -23.46
N GLY A 16 -17.28 6.67 -23.55
CA GLY A 16 -17.27 7.99 -24.19
C GLY A 16 -15.85 8.40 -24.58
N GLN A 17 -15.65 8.62 -25.88
CA GLN A 17 -14.43 9.02 -26.62
C GLN A 17 -13.43 9.92 -25.88
N MET A 18 -12.12 9.70 -26.11
CA MET A 18 -11.16 10.81 -26.05
C MET A 18 -9.92 10.65 -26.93
N ASN A 19 -9.48 11.82 -27.41
CA ASN A 19 -8.48 12.10 -28.43
C ASN A 19 -7.02 12.01 -27.96
N ARG A 20 -6.13 11.83 -28.95
CA ARG A 20 -4.67 11.67 -28.85
C ARG A 20 -3.94 13.00 -28.72
N VAL A 21 -3.34 13.30 -27.56
CA VAL A 21 -2.17 14.22 -27.45
C VAL A 21 -1.20 13.83 -26.30
N GLY A 22 -1.59 13.01 -25.32
CA GLY A 22 -0.75 12.71 -24.14
C GLY A 22 0.43 11.73 -24.32
N ALA A 23 0.56 11.05 -25.45
CA ALA A 23 1.53 9.96 -25.63
C ALA A 23 2.99 10.41 -25.88
N ALA A 24 3.22 11.69 -26.21
CA ALA A 24 4.53 12.16 -26.66
C ALA A 24 5.52 12.49 -25.51
N LEU A 25 5.02 12.84 -24.32
CA LEU A 25 5.88 13.19 -23.18
C LEU A 25 6.40 11.97 -22.41
N PHE A 26 5.66 10.86 -22.41
CA PHE A 26 6.07 9.63 -21.72
C PHE A 26 7.16 8.86 -22.48
N PHE A 27 7.17 8.94 -23.82
CA PHE A 27 8.15 8.26 -24.68
C PHE A 27 9.60 8.78 -24.49
N ILE A 28 9.76 10.00 -23.96
CA ILE A 28 11.07 10.61 -23.68
C ILE A 28 11.62 10.11 -22.34
N MET A 29 10.78 9.87 -21.33
CA MET A 29 11.21 9.35 -20.02
C MET A 29 11.64 7.87 -20.07
N VAL A 30 10.98 7.06 -20.90
CA VAL A 30 11.31 5.62 -21.01
C VAL A 30 12.63 5.36 -21.75
N ASN A 31 13.00 6.21 -22.72
CA ASN A 31 14.21 5.99 -23.53
C ASN A 31 15.52 6.43 -22.87
N GLN A 32 15.49 7.26 -21.82
CA GLN A 32 16.73 7.67 -21.13
C GLN A 32 17.35 6.56 -20.27
N VAL A 33 16.60 5.51 -19.95
CA VAL A 33 17.11 4.34 -19.20
C VAL A 33 18.08 3.49 -20.05
N GLN A 34 18.06 3.60 -21.39
CA GLN A 34 18.93 2.79 -22.26
C GLN A 34 20.30 3.41 -22.58
N GLN A 35 20.59 4.65 -22.19
CA GLN A 35 21.80 5.36 -22.66
C GLN A 35 22.88 5.67 -21.62
N VAL A 36 22.73 5.26 -20.35
CA VAL A 36 23.75 5.54 -19.32
C VAL A 36 24.46 4.26 -18.89
N ASP A 37 25.16 3.63 -19.82
CA ASP A 37 26.20 2.64 -19.52
C ASP A 37 27.36 2.81 -20.50
N GLY A 38 28.40 3.54 -20.06
CA GLY A 38 29.65 3.64 -20.81
C GLY A 38 30.44 4.91 -20.52
N CYS A 39 31.27 4.89 -19.47
CA CYS A 39 32.69 5.26 -19.51
C CYS A 39 33.21 5.47 -18.07
N TRP A 40 33.92 4.48 -17.54
CA TRP A 40 34.84 4.65 -16.41
C TRP A 40 36.25 4.78 -16.97
N GLN A 41 36.89 5.94 -16.80
CA GLN A 41 38.34 6.03 -16.85
C GLN A 41 38.87 6.89 -15.70
N SER A 42 39.73 6.23 -14.92
CA SER A 42 40.54 6.75 -13.83
C SER A 42 41.66 7.63 -14.36
N SER A 43 41.98 8.72 -13.65
CA SER A 43 43.26 9.40 -13.78
C SER A 43 43.71 9.92 -12.42
N LYS A 44 44.82 9.35 -11.93
CA LYS A 44 45.63 9.85 -10.82
C LYS A 44 46.46 11.04 -11.30
N GLY A 45 46.70 12.00 -10.41
CA GLY A 45 47.71 13.06 -10.58
C GLY A 45 48.20 13.53 -9.21
N ASP A 46 49.51 13.36 -8.99
CA ASP A 46 50.23 13.62 -7.75
C ASP A 46 50.77 15.07 -7.63
N SER A 47 50.76 15.57 -6.39
CA SER A 47 51.85 16.26 -5.65
C SER A 47 52.24 17.75 -5.84
N SER A 48 52.61 18.30 -4.67
CA SER A 48 53.46 19.48 -4.34
C SER A 48 52.81 20.88 -4.49
N GLY A 49 52.92 21.84 -3.57
CA GLY A 49 53.69 22.01 -2.33
C GLY A 49 54.17 23.47 -2.25
N ALA A 50 53.73 24.26 -1.27
CA ALA A 50 54.42 25.48 -0.81
C ALA A 50 53.78 26.07 0.47
N SER A 51 54.65 26.38 1.43
CA SER A 51 54.41 27.02 2.73
C SER A 51 54.70 28.53 2.69
N ASN A 52 53.92 29.39 3.37
CA ASN A 52 54.40 30.16 4.54
C ASN A 52 53.38 31.16 5.15
N SER A 53 53.49 31.23 6.49
CA SER A 53 53.41 32.38 7.41
C SER A 53 52.10 33.12 7.76
N SER A 54 51.73 32.92 9.04
CA SER A 54 51.41 33.88 10.12
C SER A 54 50.15 34.76 10.07
N GLY A 55 49.32 34.60 11.12
CA GLY A 55 48.33 35.58 11.57
C GLY A 55 47.35 34.96 12.57
N GLU A 56 47.62 35.08 13.88
CA GLU A 56 46.65 34.77 14.94
C GLU A 56 45.50 35.80 14.92
N SER A 57 44.25 35.32 14.87
CA SER A 57 43.11 36.02 15.46
C SER A 57 41.94 35.04 15.71
N SER A 58 41.64 34.89 17.00
CA SER A 58 40.34 34.64 17.66
C SER A 58 39.14 34.12 16.83
N LYS A 59 38.81 32.85 17.13
CA LYS A 59 37.48 32.25 17.34
C LYS A 59 36.23 33.07 16.95
N GLU A 60 35.58 32.65 15.88
CA GLU A 60 34.19 32.14 15.87
C GLU A 60 33.89 31.59 14.46
N SER A 61 34.30 30.36 14.18
CA SER A 61 33.82 29.65 13.00
C SER A 61 32.54 28.92 13.38
N SER A 62 31.42 29.45 12.89
CA SER A 62 30.18 28.72 12.73
C SER A 62 30.49 27.42 11.99
N ARG A 63 30.63 26.33 12.75
CA ARG A 63 30.66 24.99 12.17
C ARG A 63 29.29 24.82 11.52
N CYS A 64 29.27 24.88 10.19
CA CYS A 64 28.20 24.31 9.39
C CYS A 64 28.01 22.89 9.90
N SER A 65 26.91 22.67 10.63
CA SER A 65 26.47 21.32 10.96
C SER A 65 26.35 20.58 9.64
N THR A 66 27.20 19.57 9.46
CA THR A 66 27.02 18.58 8.40
C THR A 66 25.55 18.15 8.45
N PRO A 67 24.81 18.15 7.33
CA PRO A 67 23.45 17.64 7.35
C PRO A 67 23.50 16.24 7.93
N VAL A 68 22.71 15.98 8.97
CA VAL A 68 22.48 14.61 9.43
C VAL A 68 21.96 13.89 8.19
N VAL A 69 22.76 12.97 7.65
CA VAL A 69 22.29 12.06 6.61
C VAL A 69 21.06 11.38 7.18
N ASP A 70 19.91 11.67 6.59
CA ASP A 70 18.60 11.28 7.06
C ASP A 70 18.53 9.75 7.21
N SER A 71 18.80 9.24 8.41
CA SER A 71 18.86 7.80 8.68
C SER A 71 17.53 7.11 8.38
N ASP A 72 16.44 7.88 8.32
CA ASP A 72 15.08 7.40 8.04
C ASP A 72 14.92 6.93 6.58
N ARG A 73 15.77 7.37 5.65
CA ARG A 73 15.69 6.95 4.24
C ARG A 73 16.28 5.56 3.97
N SER A 74 17.16 5.02 4.82
CA SER A 74 17.76 3.69 4.60
C SER A 74 17.01 2.55 5.27
N ASP A 75 16.22 2.86 6.30
CA ASP A 75 15.53 1.85 7.10
C ASP A 75 14.47 1.11 6.30
N ARG A 76 14.24 -0.14 6.67
CA ARG A 76 13.18 -0.98 6.08
C ARG A 76 11.83 -0.59 6.63
N LEU A 77 10.75 -0.89 5.90
CA LEU A 77 9.40 -0.55 6.32
C LEU A 77 9.05 -1.15 7.69
N ARG A 78 9.41 -2.41 7.95
CA ARG A 78 9.20 -3.06 9.26
C ARG A 78 9.92 -2.37 10.42
N GLU A 79 11.07 -1.76 10.15
CA GLU A 79 11.85 -0.99 11.14
C GLU A 79 11.20 0.36 11.38
N LYS A 80 10.78 1.06 10.31
CA LYS A 80 10.03 2.31 10.43
C LYS A 80 8.72 2.12 11.21
N ILE A 81 7.99 1.04 10.92
CA ILE A 81 6.79 0.66 11.68
C ILE A 81 7.14 0.48 13.15
N ARG A 82 8.16 -0.33 13.48
CA ARG A 82 8.56 -0.58 14.86
C ARG A 82 8.97 0.72 15.58
N LYS A 83 9.77 1.58 14.95
CA LYS A 83 10.17 2.88 15.51
C LYS A 83 8.98 3.77 15.85
N ARG A 84 7.96 3.83 14.98
CA ARG A 84 6.74 4.59 15.28
C ARG A 84 5.90 3.97 16.40
N ILE A 85 5.86 2.64 16.47
CA ILE A 85 5.21 1.93 17.59
C ILE A 85 5.91 2.27 18.91
N ASP A 86 7.24 2.17 18.94
CA ASP A 86 8.04 2.36 20.16
C ASP A 86 8.03 3.82 20.65
N SER A 87 7.96 4.79 19.74
CA SER A 87 7.83 6.22 20.05
C SER A 87 6.41 6.65 20.42
N GLY A 88 5.41 5.82 20.11
CA GLY A 88 3.99 6.17 20.25
C GLY A 88 3.47 7.09 19.14
N ASP A 89 4.25 7.30 18.08
CA ASP A 89 3.87 8.11 16.93
C ASP A 89 2.77 7.43 16.13
N ARG A 90 1.68 8.16 15.90
CA ARG A 90 0.58 7.70 15.06
C ARG A 90 0.90 7.92 13.58
N TRP A 91 0.42 7.01 12.74
CA TRP A 91 0.71 7.08 11.31
C TRP A 91 -0.43 6.51 10.46
N PHE A 92 -0.32 6.70 9.14
CA PHE A 92 -1.28 6.17 8.19
C PHE A 92 -0.61 5.67 6.92
N SER A 93 -1.32 4.82 6.18
CA SER A 93 -0.95 4.36 4.84
C SER A 93 -2.15 4.45 3.89
N LEU A 94 -1.89 4.41 2.59
CA LEU A 94 -2.92 4.65 1.55
C LEU A 94 -2.88 3.55 0.49
N GLU A 95 -4.00 2.88 0.23
CA GLU A 95 -4.12 1.90 -0.86
C GLU A 95 -4.73 2.51 -2.12
N PHE A 96 -4.12 2.20 -3.26
CA PHE A 96 -4.53 2.58 -4.60
C PHE A 96 -4.57 1.37 -5.53
N PHE A 97 -5.30 1.49 -6.62
CA PHE A 97 -5.35 0.46 -7.67
C PHE A 97 -4.84 0.99 -9.01
N PRO A 98 -4.17 0.16 -9.82
CA PRO A 98 -3.70 0.55 -11.15
C PRO A 98 -4.88 0.96 -12.05
N PRO A 99 -4.85 2.15 -12.67
CA PRO A 99 -5.90 2.60 -13.59
C PRO A 99 -5.85 1.82 -14.91
N ARG A 100 -6.99 1.66 -15.60
CA ARG A 100 -7.04 0.95 -16.91
C ARG A 100 -6.65 1.80 -18.12
N THR A 101 -6.49 3.10 -17.94
CA THR A 101 -6.17 4.03 -19.02
C THR A 101 -4.91 4.82 -18.68
N THR A 102 -4.17 5.20 -19.71
CA THR A 102 -3.02 6.12 -19.62
C THR A 102 -3.36 7.40 -18.88
N SER A 103 -4.49 8.02 -19.22
CA SER A 103 -4.96 9.24 -18.56
C SER A 103 -5.25 9.01 -17.07
N GLY A 104 -5.80 7.84 -16.74
CA GLY A 104 -5.99 7.42 -15.36
C GLY A 104 -4.67 7.26 -14.62
N ALA A 105 -3.66 6.65 -15.25
CA ALA A 105 -2.32 6.48 -14.67
C ALA A 105 -1.66 7.83 -14.37
N VAL A 106 -1.69 8.78 -15.32
CA VAL A 106 -1.19 10.15 -15.12
C VAL A 106 -1.93 10.84 -13.96
N ASN A 107 -3.26 10.75 -13.92
CA ASN A 107 -4.06 11.33 -12.84
C ASN A 107 -3.76 10.71 -11.47
N LEU A 108 -3.43 9.41 -11.43
CA LEU A 108 -3.05 8.73 -10.20
C LEU A 108 -1.67 9.18 -9.71
N ILE A 109 -0.69 9.34 -10.61
CA ILE A 109 0.63 9.86 -10.25
C ILE A 109 0.51 11.28 -9.66
N SER A 110 -0.27 12.17 -10.29
CA SER A 110 -0.52 13.49 -9.71
C SER A 110 -1.24 13.42 -8.36
N ARG A 111 -2.00 12.35 -8.09
CA ARG A 111 -2.61 12.10 -6.79
C ARG A 111 -1.59 11.60 -5.77
N PHE A 112 -0.59 10.82 -6.19
CA PHE A 112 0.53 10.45 -5.31
C PHE A 112 1.27 11.69 -4.80
N ASP A 113 1.54 12.68 -5.64
CA ASP A 113 2.18 13.93 -5.20
C ASP A 113 1.32 14.65 -4.14
N ARG A 114 0.03 14.86 -4.45
CA ARG A 114 -0.89 15.54 -3.52
C ARG A 114 -1.10 14.77 -2.23
N MET A 115 -1.27 13.46 -2.30
CA MET A 115 -1.54 12.64 -1.12
C MET A 115 -0.28 12.30 -0.32
N GLY A 116 0.88 12.27 -0.99
CA GLY A 116 2.20 12.12 -0.38
C GLY A 116 2.57 13.30 0.51
N SER A 117 2.11 14.51 0.17
CA SER A 117 2.30 15.70 1.02
C SER A 117 1.75 15.56 2.45
N GLY A 118 0.76 14.66 2.64
CA GLY A 118 0.21 14.39 3.96
C GLY A 118 1.10 13.55 4.88
N GLY A 119 2.21 13.01 4.37
CA GLY A 119 3.16 12.19 5.13
C GLY A 119 2.71 10.74 5.41
N PRO A 120 2.16 9.98 4.43
CA PRO A 120 1.89 8.56 4.64
C PRO A 120 3.19 7.81 4.94
N LEU A 121 3.14 6.80 5.81
CA LEU A 121 4.28 5.93 6.07
C LEU A 121 4.62 5.07 4.85
N PHE A 122 3.58 4.63 4.12
CA PHE A 122 3.71 3.90 2.86
C PHE A 122 2.41 3.97 2.03
N VAL A 123 2.50 3.61 0.75
CA VAL A 123 1.35 3.43 -0.15
C VAL A 123 1.30 2.02 -0.75
N ASP A 124 0.10 1.50 -0.94
CA ASP A 124 -0.12 0.14 -1.44
C ASP A 124 -0.71 0.16 -2.84
N ILE A 125 -0.14 -0.64 -3.73
CA ILE A 125 -0.61 -0.78 -5.12
C ILE A 125 -1.15 -2.19 -5.33
N THR A 126 -2.43 -2.26 -5.66
CA THR A 126 -3.10 -3.55 -5.77
C THR A 126 -2.75 -4.31 -7.04
N TRP A 127 -3.00 -5.62 -7.01
CA TRP A 127 -2.61 -6.57 -8.05
C TRP A 127 -3.78 -7.42 -8.49
N HIS A 128 -3.99 -7.47 -9.81
CA HIS A 128 -5.03 -8.30 -10.39
C HIS A 128 -4.57 -8.90 -11.73
N PRO A 129 -4.60 -10.24 -11.91
CA PRO A 129 -4.10 -10.89 -13.13
C PRO A 129 -4.70 -10.36 -14.44
N ALA A 130 -6.01 -10.04 -14.46
CA ALA A 130 -6.68 -9.50 -15.66
C ALA A 130 -6.15 -8.12 -16.12
N GLY A 131 -5.39 -7.40 -15.29
CA GLY A 131 -4.77 -6.13 -15.64
C GLY A 131 -3.37 -6.25 -16.26
N ASP A 132 -2.90 -7.49 -16.49
CA ASP A 132 -1.50 -7.75 -16.89
C ASP A 132 -0.48 -7.05 -15.95
N PRO A 133 -0.59 -7.29 -14.63
CA PRO A 133 -0.04 -6.42 -13.60
C PRO A 133 1.49 -6.45 -13.48
N GLY A 134 2.14 -7.49 -14.00
CA GLY A 134 3.60 -7.61 -14.04
C GLY A 134 4.27 -7.06 -15.30
N SER A 135 3.49 -6.60 -16.28
CA SER A 135 4.00 -6.07 -17.55
C SER A 135 4.66 -4.69 -17.41
N ASP A 136 5.27 -4.21 -18.50
CA ASP A 136 5.84 -2.86 -18.62
C ASP A 136 4.82 -1.81 -19.08
N LYS A 137 3.53 -2.16 -19.13
CA LYS A 137 2.48 -1.18 -19.42
C LYS A 137 2.42 -0.14 -18.31
N GLU A 138 2.25 1.13 -18.67
CA GLU A 138 2.09 2.24 -17.72
C GLU A 138 0.87 2.08 -16.77
N THR A 139 -0.08 1.22 -17.14
CA THR A 139 -1.26 0.86 -16.35
C THR A 139 -1.05 -0.39 -15.48
N SER A 140 0.14 -1.00 -15.47
CA SER A 140 0.40 -2.22 -14.69
C SER A 140 0.67 -1.88 -13.23
N SER A 141 0.32 -2.79 -12.31
CA SER A 141 0.63 -2.65 -10.89
C SER A 141 2.13 -2.44 -10.65
N MET A 142 2.97 -3.18 -11.38
CA MET A 142 4.43 -3.11 -11.30
C MET A 142 4.94 -1.70 -11.66
N MET A 143 4.45 -1.12 -12.76
CA MET A 143 4.91 0.21 -13.19
C MET A 143 4.38 1.33 -12.30
N ILE A 144 3.14 1.22 -11.82
CA ILE A 144 2.57 2.20 -10.88
C ILE A 144 3.34 2.19 -9.55
N ALA A 145 3.65 1.01 -8.98
CA ALA A 145 4.43 0.89 -7.76
C ALA A 145 5.88 1.37 -7.95
N SER A 146 6.52 1.00 -9.06
CA SER A 146 7.84 1.53 -9.42
C SER A 146 7.84 3.06 -9.53
N THR A 147 6.77 3.64 -10.08
CA THR A 147 6.65 5.09 -10.21
C THR A 147 6.50 5.79 -8.86
N ALA A 148 5.73 5.20 -7.95
CA ALA A 148 5.60 5.70 -6.58
C ALA A 148 6.98 5.79 -5.88
N VAL A 149 7.82 4.76 -6.02
CA VAL A 149 9.17 4.75 -5.43
C VAL A 149 10.11 5.69 -6.15
N ASN A 150 10.28 5.54 -7.46
CA ASN A 150 11.38 6.15 -8.20
C ASN A 150 11.15 7.63 -8.58
N TYR A 151 9.89 8.05 -8.71
CA TYR A 151 9.55 9.41 -9.13
C TYR A 151 8.80 10.21 -8.07
N CYS A 152 8.00 9.56 -7.22
CA CYS A 152 7.24 10.25 -6.16
C CYS A 152 7.93 10.20 -4.79
N GLY A 153 9.00 9.40 -4.65
CA GLY A 153 9.72 9.23 -3.38
C GLY A 153 8.90 8.58 -2.27
N LEU A 154 7.85 7.83 -2.62
CA LEU A 154 6.97 7.16 -1.67
C LEU A 154 7.45 5.73 -1.41
N GLU A 155 7.50 5.34 -0.13
CA GLU A 155 7.63 3.94 0.24
C GLU A 155 6.39 3.18 -0.27
N SER A 156 6.59 2.10 -1.03
CA SER A 156 5.49 1.38 -1.67
C SER A 156 5.47 -0.11 -1.34
N VAL A 157 4.27 -0.65 -1.08
CA VAL A 157 4.00 -2.09 -1.04
C VAL A 157 3.29 -2.51 -2.32
N LEU A 158 3.87 -3.46 -3.02
CA LEU A 158 3.25 -4.07 -4.19
C LEU A 158 2.47 -5.32 -3.77
N HIS A 159 1.18 -5.37 -4.09
CA HIS A 159 0.43 -6.61 -3.90
C HIS A 159 0.91 -7.67 -4.90
N LEU A 160 0.87 -8.93 -4.50
CA LEU A 160 1.16 -10.05 -5.37
C LEU A 160 0.25 -11.23 -5.03
N THR A 161 -0.51 -11.69 -6.02
CA THR A 161 -1.41 -12.85 -5.87
C THR A 161 -0.80 -14.09 -6.52
N CYS A 162 -0.92 -15.25 -5.88
CA CYS A 162 -0.35 -16.50 -6.36
C CYS A 162 -1.35 -17.47 -7.05
N CYS A 163 -2.65 -17.16 -7.04
CA CYS A 163 -3.68 -17.95 -7.73
C CYS A 163 -3.47 -17.97 -9.25
N ASN A 164 -3.56 -19.17 -9.84
CA ASN A 164 -3.37 -19.44 -11.27
C ASN A 164 -2.02 -18.91 -11.80
N GLN A 165 -0.97 -18.99 -10.99
CA GLN A 165 0.40 -18.70 -11.40
C GLN A 165 1.34 -19.85 -10.99
N ASN A 166 2.22 -20.25 -11.91
CA ASN A 166 3.35 -21.11 -11.59
C ASN A 166 4.48 -20.37 -10.85
N LYS A 167 5.39 -21.16 -10.28
CA LYS A 167 6.53 -20.69 -9.49
C LYS A 167 7.44 -19.77 -10.29
N GLU A 168 7.77 -20.14 -11.52
CA GLU A 168 8.70 -19.41 -12.40
C GLU A 168 8.22 -17.98 -12.66
N LYS A 169 6.91 -17.82 -12.89
CA LYS A 169 6.29 -16.53 -13.16
C LYS A 169 6.29 -15.63 -11.93
N ILE A 170 5.99 -16.18 -10.76
CA ILE A 170 6.09 -15.46 -9.48
C ILE A 170 7.54 -15.04 -9.20
N SER A 171 8.51 -15.93 -9.37
CA SER A 171 9.94 -15.60 -9.23
C SER A 171 10.37 -14.49 -10.19
N GLY A 172 9.89 -14.53 -11.44
CA GLY A 172 10.12 -13.47 -12.42
C GLY A 172 9.56 -12.11 -11.98
N TYR A 173 8.34 -12.07 -11.43
CA TYR A 173 7.75 -10.84 -10.89
C TYR A 173 8.51 -10.30 -9.68
N LEU A 174 8.95 -11.18 -8.77
CA LEU A 174 9.74 -10.77 -7.60
C LEU A 174 11.12 -10.25 -8.01
N ALA A 175 11.80 -10.91 -8.94
CA ALA A 175 13.08 -10.46 -9.47
C ALA A 175 12.95 -9.08 -10.15
N LYS A 176 11.88 -8.87 -10.93
CA LYS A 176 11.57 -7.58 -11.55
C LYS A 176 11.27 -6.51 -10.50
N ALA A 177 10.45 -6.82 -9.49
CA ALA A 177 10.15 -5.88 -8.41
C ALA A 177 11.42 -5.43 -7.68
N LYS A 178 12.30 -6.38 -7.35
CA LYS A 178 13.63 -6.11 -6.76
C LYS A 178 14.49 -5.22 -7.67
N HIS A 179 14.57 -5.52 -8.97
CA HIS A 179 15.33 -4.72 -9.93
C HIS A 179 14.83 -3.28 -10.03
N LEU A 180 13.52 -3.06 -9.90
CA LEU A 180 12.88 -1.74 -9.92
C LEU A 180 12.98 -0.99 -8.58
N GLY A 181 13.65 -1.57 -7.57
CA GLY A 181 13.85 -0.96 -6.26
C GLY A 181 12.69 -1.15 -5.28
N LEU A 182 11.69 -1.97 -5.60
CA LEU A 182 10.62 -2.32 -4.66
C LEU A 182 11.19 -3.25 -3.57
N LYS A 183 10.76 -3.00 -2.32
CA LYS A 183 11.24 -3.69 -1.12
C LYS A 183 10.11 -4.29 -0.27
N ASN A 184 8.85 -3.99 -0.57
CA ASN A 184 7.73 -4.45 0.24
C ASN A 184 6.68 -5.16 -0.63
N ILE A 185 6.26 -6.35 -0.21
CA ILE A 185 5.30 -7.19 -0.94
C ILE A 185 4.13 -7.56 -0.04
N MET A 186 2.90 -7.36 -0.50
CA MET A 186 1.72 -7.95 0.12
C MET A 186 1.44 -9.32 -0.51
N ALA A 187 1.73 -10.39 0.22
CA ALA A 187 1.53 -11.76 -0.24
C ALA A 187 0.06 -12.18 -0.07
N LEU A 188 -0.61 -12.43 -1.19
CA LEU A 188 -2.03 -12.75 -1.26
C LEU A 188 -2.26 -14.05 -2.01
N ARG A 189 -3.34 -14.78 -1.65
CA ARG A 189 -3.79 -15.91 -2.45
C ARG A 189 -4.33 -15.43 -3.80
N GLY A 190 -5.22 -14.44 -3.76
CA GLY A 190 -6.05 -14.06 -4.91
C GLY A 190 -7.40 -14.77 -4.88
N ASP A 191 -8.28 -14.34 -5.77
CA ASP A 191 -9.59 -14.95 -6.00
C ASP A 191 -9.50 -15.78 -7.30
N PRO A 192 -10.19 -16.93 -7.40
CA PRO A 192 -10.21 -17.72 -8.62
C PRO A 192 -10.78 -16.92 -9.79
N VAL A 193 -10.28 -17.21 -11.00
CA VAL A 193 -10.84 -16.65 -12.24
C VAL A 193 -11.96 -17.58 -12.72
N GLY A 194 -13.22 -17.20 -12.44
CA GLY A 194 -14.39 -18.03 -12.75
C GLY A 194 -14.90 -18.81 -11.53
N ASP A 195 -15.74 -19.82 -11.79
CA ASP A 195 -16.42 -20.59 -10.74
C ASP A 195 -15.56 -21.73 -10.15
N ASP A 196 -14.52 -22.18 -10.87
CA ASP A 196 -13.71 -23.34 -10.49
C ASP A 196 -12.28 -22.96 -10.08
N TRP A 197 -11.80 -23.56 -8.98
CA TRP A 197 -10.41 -23.51 -8.56
C TRP A 197 -9.61 -24.61 -9.26
N GLU A 198 -8.80 -24.25 -10.23
CA GLU A 198 -7.86 -25.17 -10.86
C GLU A 198 -6.48 -25.05 -10.18
N ASN A 199 -6.06 -26.09 -9.48
CA ASN A 199 -4.68 -26.17 -9.00
C ASN A 199 -3.76 -26.35 -10.21
N GLU A 200 -2.93 -25.35 -10.49
CA GLU A 200 -1.85 -25.47 -11.46
C GLU A 200 -0.77 -26.41 -10.89
N GLU A 201 -0.32 -27.38 -11.67
CA GLU A 201 0.71 -28.33 -11.24
C GLU A 201 2.02 -27.57 -10.98
N GLY A 202 2.54 -27.63 -9.73
CA GLY A 202 3.68 -26.82 -9.30
C GLY A 202 3.37 -25.36 -8.96
N GLY A 203 2.08 -24.97 -8.94
CA GLY A 203 1.62 -23.65 -8.53
C GLY A 203 1.41 -23.49 -7.02
N PHE A 204 0.84 -22.35 -6.63
CA PHE A 204 0.58 -21.99 -5.24
C PHE A 204 -0.89 -22.16 -4.88
N SER A 205 -1.18 -22.84 -3.76
CA SER A 205 -2.56 -23.02 -3.29
C SER A 205 -2.99 -21.94 -2.31
N TYR A 206 -2.06 -21.46 -1.48
CA TYR A 206 -2.35 -20.52 -0.40
C TYR A 206 -1.33 -19.39 -0.32
N ALA A 207 -1.71 -18.27 0.30
CA ALA A 207 -0.81 -17.14 0.50
C ALA A 207 0.45 -17.52 1.32
N ILE A 208 0.35 -18.51 2.21
CA ILE A 208 1.51 -19.01 2.98
C ILE A 208 2.59 -19.59 2.07
N ASP A 209 2.22 -20.21 0.96
CA ASP A 209 3.16 -20.79 0.01
C ASP A 209 3.95 -19.66 -0.68
N LEU A 210 3.29 -18.54 -1.00
CA LEU A 210 3.94 -17.34 -1.51
C LEU A 210 4.89 -16.72 -0.47
N VAL A 211 4.48 -16.62 0.81
CA VAL A 211 5.37 -16.11 1.88
C VAL A 211 6.64 -16.96 1.98
N ARG A 212 6.49 -18.29 2.04
CA ARG A 212 7.62 -19.24 2.09
C ARG A 212 8.51 -19.13 0.87
N HIS A 213 7.92 -18.98 -0.32
CA HIS A 213 8.66 -18.83 -1.57
C HIS A 213 9.50 -17.55 -1.61
N ILE A 214 8.91 -16.41 -1.21
CA ILE A 214 9.64 -15.14 -1.13
C ILE A 214 10.81 -15.27 -0.15
N ARG A 215 10.59 -15.84 1.04
CA ARG A 215 11.66 -16.06 2.04
C ARG A 215 12.72 -17.03 1.54
N SER A 216 12.34 -18.07 0.82
CA SER A 216 13.28 -19.06 0.28
C SER A 216 14.17 -18.49 -0.82
N GLU A 217 13.64 -17.66 -1.72
CA GLU A 217 14.40 -17.19 -2.90
C GLU A 217 15.06 -15.82 -2.69
N PHE A 218 14.46 -14.98 -1.86
CA PHE A 218 14.91 -13.60 -1.65
C PHE A 218 15.35 -13.34 -0.21
N ASP A 219 15.35 -14.35 0.66
CA ASP A 219 15.79 -14.28 2.05
C ASP A 219 15.10 -13.09 2.76
N GLU A 220 15.89 -12.21 3.36
CA GLU A 220 15.41 -11.03 4.01
C GLU A 220 15.29 -9.84 3.04
N TYR A 221 15.42 -9.92 1.71
CA TYR A 221 15.37 -8.70 0.88
C TYR A 221 14.03 -7.95 0.97
N PHE A 222 12.90 -8.67 0.98
CA PHE A 222 11.56 -8.07 1.02
C PHE A 222 11.02 -7.99 2.45
N ASP A 223 10.37 -6.89 2.82
CA ASP A 223 9.39 -6.89 3.90
C ASP A 223 8.07 -7.46 3.34
N ILE A 224 7.43 -8.36 4.08
CA ILE A 224 6.24 -9.07 3.64
C ILE A 224 5.06 -8.73 4.54
N CYS A 225 3.95 -8.29 3.96
CA CYS A 225 2.68 -8.22 4.68
C CYS A 225 1.66 -9.22 4.14
N VAL A 226 0.71 -9.60 5.00
CA VAL A 226 -0.37 -10.55 4.67
C VAL A 226 -1.72 -9.98 5.06
N ALA A 227 -2.78 -10.47 4.43
CA ALA A 227 -4.14 -10.09 4.78
C ALA A 227 -4.65 -10.83 6.04
N GLY A 228 -5.39 -10.11 6.89
CA GLY A 228 -6.20 -10.65 8.00
C GLY A 228 -7.68 -10.29 7.85
N TYR A 229 -8.59 -11.05 8.46
CA TYR A 229 -10.04 -10.85 8.28
C TYR A 229 -10.72 -10.74 9.65
N PRO A 230 -11.09 -9.54 10.11
CA PRO A 230 -11.64 -9.33 11.45
C PRO A 230 -12.94 -10.10 11.74
N THR A 231 -13.69 -10.45 10.70
CA THR A 231 -14.93 -11.24 10.78
C THR A 231 -14.77 -12.67 10.25
N GLY A 232 -13.54 -13.10 9.96
CA GLY A 232 -13.22 -14.37 9.30
C GLY A 232 -13.35 -14.33 7.78
N HIS A 233 -12.49 -15.09 7.09
CA HIS A 233 -12.57 -15.30 5.66
C HIS A 233 -13.90 -15.99 5.26
N PRO A 234 -14.63 -15.54 4.22
CA PRO A 234 -15.91 -16.15 3.83
C PRO A 234 -15.84 -17.63 3.41
N GLU A 235 -14.67 -18.09 3.01
CA GLU A 235 -14.39 -19.50 2.64
C GLU A 235 -13.80 -20.33 3.80
N ALA A 236 -13.49 -19.71 4.95
CA ALA A 236 -13.00 -20.45 6.10
C ALA A 236 -14.16 -21.22 6.76
N LYS A 237 -13.87 -22.42 7.27
CA LYS A 237 -14.88 -23.25 7.95
C LYS A 237 -15.32 -22.66 9.29
N SER A 238 -14.44 -21.89 9.95
CA SER A 238 -14.74 -21.15 11.16
C SER A 238 -13.76 -19.98 11.34
N TYR A 239 -14.13 -19.01 12.17
CA TYR A 239 -13.29 -17.88 12.55
C TYR A 239 -11.97 -18.33 13.22
N GLU A 240 -12.03 -19.33 14.10
CA GLU A 240 -10.86 -19.87 14.80
C GLU A 240 -9.91 -20.59 13.84
N GLN A 241 -10.44 -21.25 12.80
CA GLN A 241 -9.62 -21.85 11.78
C GLN A 241 -8.94 -20.77 10.92
N ASP A 242 -9.63 -19.71 10.56
CA ASP A 242 -9.04 -18.59 9.81
C ASP A 242 -7.92 -17.90 10.61
N LEU A 243 -8.11 -17.72 11.92
CA LEU A 243 -7.06 -17.22 12.81
C LEU A 243 -5.83 -18.13 12.87
N ARG A 244 -6.02 -19.46 12.89
CA ARG A 244 -4.89 -20.41 12.82
C ARG A 244 -4.12 -20.27 11.50
N HIS A 245 -4.82 -20.16 10.37
CA HIS A 245 -4.17 -19.94 9.07
C HIS A 245 -3.47 -18.58 8.98
N LEU A 246 -4.02 -17.54 9.61
CA LEU A 246 -3.32 -16.26 9.76
C LEU A 246 -2.02 -16.43 10.54
N LYS A 247 -2.05 -17.15 11.67
CA LYS A 247 -0.85 -17.46 12.44
C LYS A 247 0.18 -18.22 11.62
N GLU A 248 -0.23 -19.24 10.87
CA GLU A 248 0.68 -20.00 10.00
C GLU A 248 1.35 -19.10 8.94
N LYS A 249 0.62 -18.15 8.35
CA LYS A 249 1.18 -17.15 7.42
C LYS A 249 2.20 -16.23 8.10
N VAL A 250 1.91 -15.79 9.33
CA VAL A 250 2.83 -14.94 10.10
C VAL A 250 4.09 -15.71 10.47
N ASP A 251 3.94 -16.92 11.02
CA ASP A 251 5.05 -17.80 11.43
C ASP A 251 5.92 -18.21 10.23
N ALA A 252 5.37 -18.22 9.01
CA ALA A 252 6.12 -18.46 7.78
C ALA A 252 7.05 -17.30 7.37
N GLY A 253 6.93 -16.13 8.02
CA GLY A 253 7.83 -15.00 7.84
C GLY A 253 7.18 -13.69 7.40
N ALA A 254 5.89 -13.46 7.67
CA ALA A 254 5.28 -12.15 7.43
C ALA A 254 5.66 -11.15 8.54
N ASP A 255 6.00 -9.92 8.15
CA ASP A 255 6.45 -8.85 9.05
C ASP A 255 5.28 -8.08 9.69
N PHE A 256 4.14 -7.97 9.01
CA PHE A 256 2.92 -7.33 9.52
C PHE A 256 1.65 -7.78 8.80
N VAL A 257 0.48 -7.42 9.35
CA VAL A 257 -0.84 -7.77 8.81
C VAL A 257 -1.60 -6.50 8.47
N ILE A 258 -2.27 -6.46 7.32
CA ILE A 258 -3.31 -5.46 7.00
C ILE A 258 -4.66 -6.18 7.02
N THR A 259 -5.60 -5.67 7.80
CA THR A 259 -6.92 -6.30 7.89
C THR A 259 -7.81 -5.88 6.76
N GLN A 260 -8.72 -6.77 6.42
CA GLN A 260 -9.91 -6.42 5.69
C GLN A 260 -10.70 -5.31 6.40
N LEU A 261 -11.49 -4.56 5.63
CA LEU A 261 -12.36 -3.52 6.17
C LEU A 261 -13.41 -4.06 7.14
N PHE A 262 -13.86 -3.17 8.00
CA PHE A 262 -14.91 -3.40 8.99
C PHE A 262 -15.64 -2.09 9.26
N PHE A 263 -16.83 -2.17 9.88
CA PHE A 263 -17.68 -0.99 10.11
C PHE A 263 -17.78 -0.56 11.57
N ARG A 264 -17.26 -1.37 12.51
CA ARG A 264 -17.28 -1.11 13.97
C ARG A 264 -15.89 -1.35 14.57
N ALA A 265 -15.42 -0.41 15.40
CA ALA A 265 -14.10 -0.50 16.03
C ALA A 265 -13.96 -1.76 16.89
N ASP A 266 -15.01 -2.16 17.61
CA ASP A 266 -15.03 -3.35 18.47
C ASP A 266 -14.72 -4.65 17.71
N THR A 267 -15.12 -4.73 16.43
CA THR A 267 -14.82 -5.88 15.58
C THR A 267 -13.31 -6.05 15.40
N PHE A 268 -12.60 -4.96 15.13
CA PHE A 268 -11.15 -4.99 15.00
C PHE A 268 -10.45 -5.20 16.35
N LEU A 269 -10.89 -4.53 17.41
CA LEU A 269 -10.28 -4.66 18.74
C LEU A 269 -10.39 -6.09 19.27
N LYS A 270 -11.55 -6.74 19.07
CA LYS A 270 -11.72 -8.16 19.37
C LYS A 270 -10.78 -9.04 18.54
N PHE A 271 -10.72 -8.82 17.23
CA PHE A 271 -9.83 -9.57 16.34
C PHE A 271 -8.35 -9.42 16.75
N LEU A 272 -7.94 -8.22 17.14
CA LEU A 272 -6.60 -7.96 17.63
C LEU A 272 -6.33 -8.77 18.90
N ASP A 273 -7.23 -8.74 19.88
CA ASP A 273 -7.09 -9.50 21.12
C ASP A 273 -7.06 -11.01 20.88
N ASP A 274 -7.90 -11.54 19.99
CA ASP A 274 -7.88 -12.95 19.59
C ASP A 274 -6.54 -13.33 18.90
N CYS A 275 -6.01 -12.45 18.03
CA CYS A 275 -4.70 -12.66 17.40
C CYS A 275 -3.58 -12.71 18.44
N ARG A 276 -3.60 -11.81 19.44
CA ARG A 276 -2.62 -11.81 20.53
C ARG A 276 -2.74 -13.07 21.39
N ALA A 277 -3.96 -13.55 21.66
CA ALA A 277 -4.20 -14.74 22.46
C ALA A 277 -3.60 -16.03 21.85
N ILE A 278 -3.45 -16.09 20.52
CA ILE A 278 -2.81 -17.22 19.82
C ILE A 278 -1.32 -16.98 19.52
N GLY A 279 -0.74 -15.87 20.00
CA GLY A 279 0.69 -15.58 19.89
C GLY A 279 1.14 -14.91 18.59
N ILE A 280 0.23 -14.28 17.83
CA ILE A 280 0.64 -13.37 16.76
C ILE A 280 1.14 -12.08 17.41
N THR A 281 2.40 -11.72 17.22
CA THR A 281 3.03 -10.53 17.86
C THR A 281 3.37 -9.42 16.87
N CYS A 282 3.34 -9.68 15.56
CA CYS A 282 3.59 -8.67 14.55
C CYS A 282 2.53 -7.54 14.56
N PRO A 283 2.84 -6.35 14.02
CA PRO A 283 1.88 -5.27 13.86
C PRO A 283 0.68 -5.70 13.02
N ILE A 284 -0.53 -5.29 13.44
CA ILE A 284 -1.78 -5.54 12.70
C ILE A 284 -2.45 -4.18 12.47
N LEU A 285 -2.64 -3.82 11.21
CA LEU A 285 -3.16 -2.53 10.78
C LEU A 285 -4.63 -2.65 10.40
N PRO A 286 -5.52 -1.83 10.98
CA PRO A 286 -6.92 -1.80 10.57
C PRO A 286 -7.08 -1.20 9.18
N GLY A 287 -7.72 -1.95 8.28
CA GLY A 287 -8.20 -1.45 7.00
C GLY A 287 -9.46 -0.60 7.17
N ILE A 288 -9.38 0.68 6.80
CA ILE A 288 -10.44 1.68 6.93
C ILE A 288 -10.96 2.04 5.54
N PHE A 289 -12.27 1.91 5.35
CA PHE A 289 -12.94 2.34 4.13
C PHE A 289 -13.89 3.52 4.43
N PRO A 290 -13.49 4.77 4.13
CA PRO A 290 -14.40 5.91 4.19
C PRO A 290 -15.48 5.77 3.11
N ILE A 291 -16.76 5.77 3.49
CA ILE A 291 -17.86 5.66 2.53
C ILE A 291 -17.95 6.95 1.69
N GLN A 292 -17.88 6.83 0.36
CA GLN A 292 -17.82 8.00 -0.55
C GLN A 292 -18.98 8.10 -1.56
N GLY A 293 -19.96 7.19 -1.47
CA GLY A 293 -21.10 7.10 -2.37
C GLY A 293 -21.86 5.78 -2.20
N TYR A 294 -23.13 5.75 -2.58
CA TYR A 294 -24.00 4.58 -2.40
C TYR A 294 -23.51 3.37 -3.20
N GLN A 295 -23.18 3.61 -4.47
CA GLN A 295 -22.75 2.56 -5.38
C GLN A 295 -21.43 1.93 -4.93
N SER A 296 -20.47 2.74 -4.46
CA SER A 296 -19.21 2.25 -3.93
C SER A 296 -19.41 1.35 -2.70
N LEU A 297 -20.32 1.74 -1.80
CA LEU A 297 -20.68 0.90 -0.64
C LEU A 297 -21.30 -0.43 -1.09
N ARG A 298 -22.31 -0.40 -1.98
CA ARG A 298 -22.98 -1.61 -2.49
C ARG A 298 -22.01 -2.58 -3.15
N GLN A 299 -21.11 -2.08 -3.99
CA GLN A 299 -20.13 -2.90 -4.69
C GLN A 299 -19.10 -3.50 -3.73
N LEU A 300 -18.60 -2.71 -2.78
CA LEU A 300 -17.67 -3.16 -1.75
C LEU A 300 -18.27 -4.28 -0.90
N VAL A 301 -19.51 -4.11 -0.46
CA VAL A 301 -20.26 -5.07 0.35
C VAL A 301 -20.42 -6.40 -0.37
N LYS A 302 -20.87 -6.37 -1.63
CA LYS A 302 -20.98 -7.56 -2.49
C LYS A 302 -19.67 -8.34 -2.55
N LEU A 303 -18.54 -7.64 -2.63
CA LEU A 303 -17.22 -8.25 -2.83
C LEU A 303 -16.54 -8.71 -1.56
N SER A 304 -16.86 -8.05 -0.48
CA SER A 304 -16.43 -8.37 0.87
C SER A 304 -17.16 -9.54 1.46
N LYS A 305 -18.37 -9.82 0.96
CA LYS A 305 -19.33 -10.68 1.63
C LYS A 305 -19.56 -10.25 3.09
N LEU A 306 -19.26 -8.99 3.42
CA LEU A 306 -19.57 -8.37 4.71
C LEU A 306 -20.98 -7.80 4.65
N GLU A 307 -21.64 -7.80 5.79
CA GLU A 307 -22.92 -7.15 5.95
C GLU A 307 -22.71 -5.70 6.41
N VAL A 308 -23.42 -4.76 5.79
CA VAL A 308 -23.46 -3.37 6.28
C VAL A 308 -24.34 -3.33 7.52
N PRO A 309 -23.84 -2.82 8.65
CA PRO A 309 -24.65 -2.64 9.84
C PRO A 309 -25.93 -1.85 9.55
N GLU A 310 -27.04 -2.27 10.15
CA GLU A 310 -28.36 -1.69 9.92
C GLU A 310 -28.37 -0.17 10.23
N GLU A 311 -27.61 0.26 11.24
CA GLU A 311 -27.47 1.68 11.60
C GLU A 311 -26.85 2.52 10.48
N ILE A 312 -25.98 1.95 9.64
CA ILE A 312 -25.40 2.63 8.48
C ILE A 312 -26.43 2.67 7.34
N THR A 313 -27.07 1.53 7.07
CA THR A 313 -28.07 1.40 6.00
C THR A 313 -29.26 2.33 6.21
N LYS A 314 -29.76 2.45 7.45
CA LYS A 314 -30.86 3.36 7.82
C LYS A 314 -30.57 4.82 7.52
N VAL A 315 -29.31 5.25 7.63
CA VAL A 315 -28.90 6.64 7.36
C VAL A 315 -28.63 6.86 5.88
N ILE A 316 -28.03 5.88 5.19
CA ILE A 316 -27.60 6.02 3.80
C ILE A 316 -28.75 5.86 2.81
N GLU A 317 -29.70 4.94 3.05
CA GLU A 317 -30.78 4.64 2.09
C GLU A 317 -31.65 5.87 1.74
N PRO A 318 -32.05 6.75 2.70
CA PRO A 318 -32.79 7.97 2.38
C PRO A 318 -32.01 9.01 1.55
N ILE A 319 -30.67 8.95 1.56
CA ILE A 319 -29.78 9.90 0.88
C ILE A 319 -29.03 9.25 -0.29
N LYS A 320 -29.45 8.07 -0.76
CA LYS A 320 -28.72 7.25 -1.73
C LYS A 320 -28.38 7.94 -3.06
N ASP A 321 -29.18 8.93 -3.45
CA ASP A 321 -28.98 9.71 -4.68
C ASP A 321 -28.18 11.01 -4.45
N ASN A 322 -27.67 11.23 -3.22
CA ASN A 322 -26.87 12.39 -2.84
C ASN A 322 -25.48 11.97 -2.36
N ASP A 323 -24.56 11.76 -3.30
CA ASP A 323 -23.18 11.35 -3.02
C ASP A 323 -22.41 12.32 -2.11
N ALA A 324 -22.75 13.62 -2.14
CA ALA A 324 -22.13 14.60 -1.25
C ALA A 324 -22.55 14.37 0.21
N ALA A 325 -23.85 14.15 0.46
CA ALA A 325 -24.36 13.82 1.79
C ALA A 325 -23.80 12.48 2.30
N ILE A 326 -23.74 11.46 1.43
CA ILE A 326 -23.17 10.15 1.77
C ILE A 326 -21.69 10.27 2.13
N ARG A 327 -20.92 11.05 1.35
CA ARG A 327 -19.50 11.27 1.64
C ARG A 327 -19.30 11.96 2.99
N ASN A 328 -20.09 12.99 3.31
CA ASN A 328 -20.00 13.68 4.60
C ASN A 328 -20.33 12.73 5.77
N TYR A 329 -21.36 11.89 5.60
CA TYR A 329 -21.66 10.83 6.57
C TYR A 329 -20.50 9.84 6.73
N GLY A 330 -19.94 9.36 5.62
CA GLY A 330 -18.82 8.42 5.61
C GLY A 330 -17.55 8.97 6.26
N ILE A 331 -17.24 10.25 6.04
CA ILE A 331 -16.16 10.96 6.74
C ILE A 331 -16.41 10.94 8.25
N HIS A 332 -17.59 11.38 8.69
CA HIS A 332 -17.92 11.45 10.12
C HIS A 332 -17.91 10.06 10.79
N GLN A 333 -18.41 9.03 10.10
CA GLN A 333 -18.39 7.66 10.59
C GLN A 333 -16.95 7.11 10.69
N ALA A 334 -16.12 7.32 9.67
CA ALA A 334 -14.73 6.91 9.68
C ALA A 334 -13.92 7.63 10.78
N VAL A 335 -14.07 8.95 10.94
CA VAL A 335 -13.39 9.72 12.01
C VAL A 335 -13.75 9.16 13.39
N ARG A 336 -15.03 8.91 13.67
CA ARG A 336 -15.45 8.32 14.97
C ARG A 336 -14.83 6.95 15.21
N MET A 337 -14.85 6.08 14.21
CA MET A 337 -14.25 4.74 14.31
C MET A 337 -12.74 4.81 14.53
N CYS A 338 -12.03 5.63 13.75
CA CYS A 338 -10.60 5.82 13.87
C CYS A 338 -10.19 6.41 15.22
N ARG A 339 -10.96 7.34 15.79
CA ARG A 339 -10.70 7.87 17.15
C ARG A 339 -10.73 6.76 18.20
N VAL A 340 -11.78 5.93 18.20
CA VAL A 340 -11.87 4.78 19.12
C VAL A 340 -10.69 3.83 18.96
N LEU A 341 -10.29 3.54 17.73
CA LEU A 341 -9.12 2.68 17.46
C LEU A 341 -7.82 3.31 18.00
N LEU A 342 -7.55 4.58 17.70
CA LEU A 342 -6.35 5.29 18.14
C LEU A 342 -6.30 5.53 19.66
N GLU A 343 -7.45 5.77 20.29
CA GLU A 343 -7.60 5.97 21.74
C GLU A 343 -7.48 4.67 22.53
N SER A 344 -7.68 3.50 21.89
CA SER A 344 -7.46 2.20 22.53
C SER A 344 -6.02 1.97 22.98
N GLY A 345 -5.05 2.73 22.43
CA GLY A 345 -3.62 2.55 22.66
C GLY A 345 -3.02 1.30 21.99
N LYS A 346 -3.84 0.45 21.36
CA LYS A 346 -3.40 -0.79 20.69
C LYS A 346 -3.13 -0.62 19.20
N VAL A 347 -3.51 0.52 18.62
CA VAL A 347 -3.50 0.78 17.17
C VAL A 347 -2.69 2.05 16.87
N PRO A 348 -1.42 1.91 16.47
CA PRO A 348 -0.55 3.04 16.17
C PRO A 348 -0.65 3.50 14.70
N GLY A 349 -1.18 2.64 13.80
CA GLY A 349 -1.29 2.93 12.37
C GLY A 349 -2.69 2.68 11.83
N LEU A 350 -3.10 3.43 10.81
CA LEU A 350 -4.37 3.25 10.08
C LEU A 350 -4.11 3.05 8.58
N HIS A 351 -4.69 2.02 7.98
CA HIS A 351 -4.55 1.77 6.54
C HIS A 351 -5.84 2.16 5.81
N PHE A 352 -5.77 3.06 4.82
CA PHE A 352 -6.97 3.59 4.15
C PHE A 352 -7.17 3.06 2.73
N TYR A 353 -8.35 2.48 2.47
CA TYR A 353 -8.82 2.14 1.14
C TYR A 353 -9.36 3.38 0.42
N THR A 354 -8.53 3.99 -0.44
CA THR A 354 -8.85 5.31 -1.05
C THR A 354 -9.83 5.22 -2.23
N LEU A 355 -9.89 4.07 -2.89
CA LEU A 355 -10.53 3.89 -4.20
C LEU A 355 -10.08 4.93 -5.24
N ASN A 356 -8.80 5.32 -5.22
CA ASN A 356 -8.22 6.35 -6.08
C ASN A 356 -8.93 7.72 -5.98
N ARG A 357 -9.53 8.01 -4.82
CA ARG A 357 -10.17 9.30 -4.48
C ARG A 357 -9.51 9.90 -3.24
N GLU A 358 -9.24 11.21 -3.28
CA GLU A 358 -8.49 11.86 -2.21
C GLU A 358 -9.37 12.51 -1.13
N VAL A 359 -10.51 13.10 -1.51
CA VAL A 359 -11.28 14.04 -0.66
C VAL A 359 -11.67 13.42 0.69
N ALA A 360 -12.30 12.25 0.70
CA ALA A 360 -12.79 11.66 1.95
C ALA A 360 -11.64 11.24 2.87
N THR A 361 -10.62 10.58 2.34
CA THR A 361 -9.47 10.13 3.12
C THR A 361 -8.67 11.29 3.68
N MET A 362 -8.38 12.33 2.88
CA MET A 362 -7.66 13.51 3.35
C MET A 362 -8.44 14.23 4.48
N GLU A 363 -9.75 14.37 4.33
CA GLU A 363 -10.57 15.01 5.35
C GLU A 363 -10.60 14.22 6.66
N VAL A 364 -10.72 12.90 6.59
CA VAL A 364 -10.61 12.02 7.77
C VAL A 364 -9.25 12.20 8.45
N LEU A 365 -8.15 12.17 7.69
CA LEU A 365 -6.79 12.32 8.22
C LEU A 365 -6.56 13.68 8.89
N ARG A 366 -7.06 14.77 8.28
CA ARG A 366 -7.00 16.12 8.88
C ARG A 366 -7.76 16.19 10.20
N GLN A 367 -8.99 15.68 10.25
CA GLN A 367 -9.81 15.68 11.47
C GLN A 367 -9.26 14.78 12.58
N LEU A 368 -8.37 13.85 12.24
CA LEU A 368 -7.63 13.01 13.19
C LEU A 368 -6.28 13.62 13.61
N GLY A 369 -5.87 14.74 13.00
CA GLY A 369 -4.56 15.35 13.24
C GLY A 369 -3.39 14.54 12.71
N LEU A 370 -3.62 13.67 11.72
CA LEU A 370 -2.59 12.80 11.11
C LEU A 370 -2.04 13.36 9.79
N TRP A 371 -2.62 14.44 9.26
CA TRP A 371 -2.20 15.05 8.01
C TRP A 371 -1.18 16.18 8.27
N ILE A 372 -0.03 16.12 7.61
CA ILE A 372 0.96 17.21 7.64
C ILE A 372 0.48 18.33 6.69
N GLU A 373 0.19 19.53 7.24
CA GLU A 373 -0.28 20.67 6.43
C GLU A 373 0.85 21.46 5.75
N ASP A 374 2.05 21.45 6.32
CA ASP A 374 3.22 22.18 5.81
C ASP A 374 4.45 21.24 5.76
N PRO A 375 4.56 20.39 4.72
CA PRO A 375 5.74 19.57 4.50
C PRO A 375 6.88 20.49 4.03
N ARG A 376 7.74 20.89 4.97
CA ARG A 376 8.91 21.74 4.71
C ARG A 376 9.87 21.16 3.67
#